data_AF-A0A438EF84-F1
#
_entry.id   AF-A0A438EF84-F1
#
_cell.length_a   1.000
_cell.length_b   1.000
_cell.length_c   1.000
_cell.angle_alpha   90.00
_cell.angle_beta   90.00
_cell.angle_gamma   90.00
#
_symmetry.space_group_name_H-M   'P 1'
#
loop_
_entity.id
_entity.type
_entity.pdbx_description
1 polymer ?
#
loop_
_entity_poly.entity_id
_entity_poly.type
_entity_poly.pdbx_seq_one_letter_code
_entity_poly.pdbx_strand_id
1 'polypeptide(L)'
;MYTRLSSLALRHHRHNHNNSVLLLSSLISLRHCSSPPTNPEPPQTLASLRHRLAVESPSLSDFVRLQTSDDYSVEVGTKKKPLSKPKWMKESIPGGAKYTQIKKKLRQLNLHTVCEEARCPNMGECWSGGETGTATATIMILGDTCTRGCR
;
A
#
# COMPACT_ATOMS: atom_id res chain seq x y z
N MET A 1 37.19 40.99 -32.60
CA MET A 1 37.03 39.79 -33.45
C MET A 1 36.35 38.71 -32.62
N TYR A 2 35.15 38.30 -33.05
CA TYR A 2 34.44 37.03 -32.81
C TYR A 2 34.24 36.53 -31.35
N THR A 3 33.09 36.09 -30.85
CA THR A 3 31.65 36.13 -31.19
C THR A 3 30.94 35.38 -30.05
N ARG A 4 29.66 35.71 -29.85
CA ARG A 4 28.67 35.08 -28.97
C ARG A 4 28.51 33.55 -29.13
N LEU A 5 28.07 32.91 -28.04
CA LEU A 5 27.09 31.80 -27.93
C LEU A 5 26.61 31.84 -26.47
N SER A 6 25.50 32.48 -26.07
CA SER A 6 24.06 32.30 -26.36
C SER A 6 23.50 30.90 -26.08
N SER A 7 22.38 30.91 -25.33
CA SER A 7 21.31 29.91 -25.22
C SER A 7 21.38 28.95 -24.02
N LEU A 8 20.30 28.68 -23.27
CA LEU A 8 18.96 29.28 -23.19
C LEU A 8 18.28 28.64 -21.96
N ALA A 9 17.76 29.45 -21.03
CA ALA A 9 16.86 28.96 -19.99
C ALA A 9 15.50 28.64 -20.62
N LEU A 10 15.10 27.36 -20.62
CA LEU A 10 13.77 26.95 -21.10
C LEU A 10 12.75 27.08 -19.97
N ARG A 11 11.81 28.00 -20.19
CA ARG A 11 10.65 28.31 -19.34
C ARG A 11 9.59 27.22 -19.50
N HIS A 12 8.96 26.85 -18.39
CA HIS A 12 7.74 26.06 -18.37
C HIS A 12 6.61 26.77 -19.13
N HIS A 13 6.12 26.14 -20.20
CA HIS A 13 4.93 26.57 -20.93
C HIS A 13 3.69 25.89 -20.30
N ARG A 14 2.86 26.66 -19.58
CA ARG A 14 1.49 26.25 -19.23
C ARG A 14 0.65 26.29 -20.50
N HIS A 15 0.15 25.15 -20.98
CA HIS A 15 -0.88 25.13 -22.00
C HIS A 15 -2.26 25.27 -21.36
N ASN A 16 -2.83 26.45 -21.57
CA ASN A 16 -4.24 26.77 -21.42
C ASN A 16 -4.94 26.40 -22.74
N HIS A 17 -5.97 25.57 -22.69
CA HIS A 17 -6.86 25.35 -23.84
C HIS A 17 -8.31 25.27 -23.35
N ASN A 18 -8.96 26.44 -23.38
CA ASN A 18 -10.40 26.55 -23.53
C ASN A 18 -10.75 26.61 -25.03
N ASN A 19 -11.89 25.98 -25.35
CA ASN A 19 -12.72 26.09 -26.55
C ASN A 19 -12.19 25.56 -27.89
N SER A 20 -12.81 24.49 -28.37
CA SER A 20 -13.33 24.45 -29.74
C SER A 20 -14.57 23.55 -29.81
N VAL A 21 -15.70 24.19 -30.06
CA VAL A 21 -17.00 23.58 -30.36
C VAL A 21 -16.94 23.06 -31.79
N LEU A 22 -17.05 21.74 -31.98
CA LEU A 22 -17.34 21.17 -33.29
C LEU A 22 -18.46 20.13 -33.19
N LEU A 23 -19.59 20.53 -33.79
CA LEU A 23 -20.76 19.75 -34.10
C LEU A 23 -20.40 18.57 -35.00
N LEU A 24 -20.60 17.34 -34.53
CA LEU A 24 -20.77 16.17 -35.38
C LEU A 24 -21.94 15.35 -34.85
N SER A 25 -23.07 15.55 -35.49
CA SER A 25 -24.27 14.73 -35.45
C SER A 25 -23.96 13.30 -35.90
N SER A 26 -24.12 12.34 -35.00
CA SER A 26 -24.18 10.92 -35.36
C SER A 26 -25.32 10.27 -34.58
N LEU A 27 -26.26 9.73 -35.33
CA LEU A 27 -27.47 9.04 -34.88
C LEU A 27 -27.08 7.78 -34.12
N ILE A 28 -27.14 7.81 -32.79
CA ILE A 28 -27.03 6.63 -31.94
C ILE A 28 -28.42 6.04 -31.78
N SER A 29 -28.62 4.90 -32.44
CA SER A 29 -29.78 4.02 -32.30
C SER A 29 -29.96 3.61 -30.83
N LEU A 30 -31.19 3.78 -30.32
CA LEU A 30 -31.60 3.43 -28.95
C LEU A 30 -31.29 1.96 -28.65
N ARG A 31 -30.30 1.71 -27.78
CA ARG A 31 -30.26 0.48 -26.98
C ARG A 31 -30.80 0.82 -25.59
N HIS A 32 -32.03 0.39 -25.34
CA HIS A 32 -32.59 0.31 -24.01
C HIS A 32 -31.71 -0.65 -23.19
N CYS A 33 -30.89 -0.11 -22.29
CA CYS A 33 -30.16 -0.90 -21.32
C CYS A 33 -31.06 -1.00 -20.08
N SER A 34 -31.86 -2.05 -20.02
CA SER A 34 -32.61 -2.40 -18.81
C SER A 34 -31.62 -2.82 -17.74
N SER A 35 -31.29 -1.91 -16.83
CA SER A 35 -30.52 -2.24 -15.62
C SER A 35 -31.34 -3.17 -14.71
N PRO A 36 -30.73 -4.19 -14.09
CA PRO A 36 -31.38 -4.93 -13.01
C PRO A 36 -31.67 -3.99 -11.83
N PRO A 37 -32.66 -4.30 -10.97
CA PRO A 37 -33.01 -3.42 -9.85
C PRO A 37 -31.80 -3.22 -8.95
N THR A 38 -31.25 -2.02 -9.00
CA THR A 38 -30.28 -1.53 -8.02
C THR A 38 -31.00 -1.46 -6.69
N ASN A 39 -30.68 -2.38 -5.77
CA ASN A 39 -30.89 -2.11 -4.35
C ASN A 39 -30.26 -0.73 -4.08
N PRO A 40 -30.96 0.21 -3.43
CA PRO A 40 -30.39 1.51 -3.13
C PRO A 40 -29.17 1.27 -2.24
N GLU A 41 -27.97 1.47 -2.80
CA GLU A 41 -26.75 1.46 -2.00
C GLU A 41 -26.91 2.63 -1.01
N PRO A 42 -26.95 2.38 0.30
CA PRO A 42 -27.12 3.45 1.26
C PRO A 42 -25.96 4.42 1.07
N PRO A 43 -26.20 5.74 1.10
CA PRO A 43 -25.17 6.73 0.83
C PRO A 43 -23.99 6.46 1.76
N GLN A 44 -22.76 6.37 1.23
CA GLN A 44 -21.53 6.12 1.98
C GLN A 44 -21.11 7.34 2.84
N THR A 45 -22.09 7.95 3.50
CA THR A 45 -21.89 9.06 4.41
C THR A 45 -21.46 8.51 5.76
N LEU A 46 -20.73 9.35 6.49
CA LEU A 46 -20.35 9.06 7.87
C LEU A 46 -21.60 8.79 8.74
N ALA A 47 -22.73 9.45 8.45
CA ALA A 47 -24.00 9.22 9.13
C ALA A 47 -24.52 7.79 8.93
N SER A 48 -24.52 7.29 7.70
CA SER A 48 -24.93 5.91 7.39
C SER A 48 -24.02 4.88 8.04
N LEU A 49 -22.71 5.12 8.07
CA LEU A 49 -21.76 4.23 8.75
C LEU A 49 -21.97 4.24 10.27
N ARG A 50 -22.16 5.42 10.88
CA ARG A 50 -22.47 5.53 12.32
C ARG A 50 -23.78 4.82 12.66
N HIS A 51 -24.80 4.93 11.81
CA HIS A 51 -26.06 4.22 12.00
C HIS A 51 -25.88 2.70 11.95
N ARG A 52 -25.13 2.20 10.95
CA ARG A 52 -24.79 0.78 10.86
C ARG A 52 -23.99 0.29 12.07
N LEU A 53 -22.96 1.01 12.47
CA LEU A 53 -22.17 0.64 13.65
C LEU A 53 -23.01 0.69 14.93
N ALA A 54 -23.96 1.61 15.05
CA ALA A 54 -24.87 1.65 16.21
C ALA A 54 -25.86 0.47 16.23
N VAL A 55 -26.22 -0.08 15.07
CA VAL A 55 -27.13 -1.22 14.95
C VAL A 55 -26.38 -2.57 15.02
N GLU A 56 -25.19 -2.65 14.45
CA GLU A 56 -24.37 -3.87 14.33
C GLU A 56 -23.35 -4.02 15.46
N SER A 57 -23.13 -3.00 16.31
CA SER A 57 -22.18 -3.10 17.42
C SER A 57 -22.76 -4.03 18.49
N PRO A 58 -22.06 -5.12 18.85
CA PRO A 58 -22.45 -5.94 19.98
C PRO A 58 -22.53 -5.09 21.25
N SER A 59 -23.56 -5.34 22.06
CA SER A 59 -23.72 -4.70 23.35
C SER A 59 -22.72 -5.30 24.35
N LEU A 60 -22.41 -4.57 25.42
CA LEU A 60 -21.54 -5.10 26.49
C LEU A 60 -22.09 -6.41 27.08
N SER A 61 -23.42 -6.57 27.11
CA SER A 61 -24.11 -7.80 27.50
C SER A 61 -23.84 -8.98 26.56
N ASP A 62 -23.68 -8.74 25.26
CA ASP A 62 -23.34 -9.79 24.30
C ASP A 62 -21.89 -10.28 24.52
N PHE A 63 -20.99 -9.37 24.89
CA PHE A 63 -19.62 -9.73 25.28
C PHE A 63 -19.54 -10.54 26.58
N VAL A 64 -20.37 -10.21 27.58
CA VAL A 64 -20.42 -10.97 28.85
C VAL A 64 -20.97 -12.38 28.61
N ARG A 65 -21.96 -12.53 27.72
CA ARG A 65 -22.50 -13.84 27.33
C ARG A 65 -21.45 -14.70 26.61
N LEU A 66 -20.59 -14.09 25.81
CA LEU A 66 -19.49 -14.76 25.11
C LEU A 66 -18.38 -15.30 26.02
N GLN A 67 -18.31 -14.91 27.29
CA GLN A 67 -17.42 -15.57 28.27
C GLN A 67 -17.98 -16.88 28.80
N THR A 68 -19.29 -17.12 28.65
CA THR A 68 -19.98 -18.31 29.18
C THR A 68 -20.28 -19.37 28.11
N SER A 69 -20.21 -18.99 26.84
CA SER A 69 -20.36 -19.89 25.69
C SER A 69 -19.26 -19.56 24.69
N ASP A 70 -18.45 -20.56 24.30
CA ASP A 70 -17.33 -20.49 23.32
C ASP A 70 -17.74 -20.07 21.88
N ASP A 71 -18.85 -19.34 21.73
CA ASP A 71 -19.57 -19.09 20.48
C ASP A 71 -18.99 -17.92 19.65
N TYR A 72 -17.96 -17.22 20.15
CA TYR A 72 -17.15 -16.27 19.38
C TYR A 72 -15.75 -16.82 19.14
N SER A 73 -15.69 -18.02 18.61
CA SER A 73 -14.48 -18.47 17.92
C SER A 73 -14.58 -17.98 16.47
N VAL A 74 -13.83 -16.93 16.12
CA VAL A 74 -13.56 -16.66 14.71
C VAL A 74 -12.72 -17.83 14.21
N GLU A 75 -13.38 -18.73 13.47
CA GLU A 75 -12.74 -19.81 12.73
C GLU A 75 -11.62 -19.21 11.87
N VAL A 76 -10.38 -19.28 12.36
CA VAL A 76 -9.20 -18.92 11.59
C VAL A 76 -9.04 -20.03 10.56
N GLY A 77 -9.79 -19.90 9.45
CA GLY A 77 -9.96 -20.94 8.45
C GLY A 77 -8.65 -21.63 8.12
N THR A 78 -8.49 -22.84 8.65
CA THR A 78 -7.27 -23.61 8.48
C THR A 78 -7.13 -24.03 7.02
N LYS A 79 -6.13 -23.46 6.35
CA LYS A 79 -5.57 -23.88 5.05
C LYS A 79 -6.52 -23.81 3.84
N LYS A 80 -6.98 -22.61 3.50
CA LYS A 80 -7.11 -22.26 2.07
C LYS A 80 -5.70 -21.99 1.53
N LYS A 81 -5.40 -22.42 0.30
CA LYS A 81 -4.16 -21.99 -0.40
C LYS A 81 -4.05 -20.47 -0.22
N PRO A 82 -2.94 -19.95 0.34
CA PRO A 82 -2.83 -18.53 0.60
C PRO A 82 -3.07 -17.79 -0.72
N LEU A 83 -4.03 -16.86 -0.69
CA LEU A 83 -4.32 -16.00 -1.83
C LEU A 83 -2.99 -15.36 -2.25
N SER A 84 -2.65 -15.47 -3.53
CA SER A 84 -1.41 -14.89 -4.05
C SER A 84 -1.42 -13.39 -3.77
N LYS A 85 -0.29 -12.86 -3.32
CA LYS A 85 -0.14 -11.41 -3.11
C LYS A 85 -0.51 -10.68 -4.41
N PRO A 86 -1.30 -9.60 -4.35
CA PRO A 86 -1.61 -8.77 -5.53
C PRO A 86 -0.32 -8.31 -6.23
N LYS A 87 -0.38 -8.12 -7.55
CA LYS A 87 0.80 -7.73 -8.33
C LYS A 87 1.45 -6.44 -7.83
N TRP A 88 0.66 -5.46 -7.38
CA TRP A 88 1.13 -4.17 -6.89
C TRP A 88 1.84 -4.23 -5.53
N MET A 89 1.72 -5.33 -4.78
CA MET A 89 2.39 -5.54 -3.48
C MET A 89 3.71 -6.31 -3.61
N LYS A 90 4.05 -6.76 -4.82
CA LYS A 90 5.28 -7.52 -5.06
C LYS A 90 6.40 -6.55 -5.38
N GLU A 91 7.45 -6.62 -4.57
CA GLU A 91 8.67 -5.87 -4.81
C GLU A 91 9.68 -6.70 -5.62
N SER A 92 10.57 -6.00 -6.30
CA SER A 92 11.70 -6.55 -7.04
C SER A 92 12.76 -7.18 -6.11
N ILE A 93 13.61 -8.05 -6.68
CA ILE A 93 14.66 -8.71 -5.91
C ILE A 93 15.76 -7.68 -5.58
N PRO A 94 16.11 -7.48 -4.30
CA PRO A 94 17.12 -6.51 -3.92
C PRO A 94 18.51 -6.91 -4.43
N GLY A 95 19.26 -5.95 -4.98
CA GLY A 95 20.59 -6.16 -5.55
C GLY A 95 21.43 -4.89 -5.58
N GLY A 96 22.67 -5.00 -6.07
CA GLY A 96 23.59 -3.87 -6.23
C GLY A 96 24.77 -3.85 -5.25
N ALA A 97 25.75 -3.00 -5.54
CA ALA A 97 27.00 -2.93 -4.81
C ALA A 97 26.83 -2.44 -3.36
N LYS A 98 26.05 -1.37 -3.14
CA LYS A 98 25.77 -0.82 -1.81
C LYS A 98 25.01 -1.81 -0.92
N TYR A 99 23.97 -2.45 -1.46
CA TYR A 99 23.24 -3.52 -0.79
C TYR A 99 24.18 -4.63 -0.32
N THR A 100 25.06 -5.11 -1.21
CA THR A 100 26.03 -6.17 -0.90
C THR A 100 27.05 -5.72 0.15
N GLN A 101 27.48 -4.46 0.10
CA GLN A 101 28.40 -3.88 1.08
C GLN A 101 27.78 -3.83 2.47
N ILE A 102 26.54 -3.34 2.61
CA ILE A 102 25.84 -3.31 3.90
C ILE A 102 25.61 -4.73 4.42
N LYS A 103 25.12 -5.63 3.57
CA LYS A 103 24.94 -7.04 3.93
C LYS A 103 26.22 -7.66 4.48
N LYS A 104 27.35 -7.40 3.82
CA LYS A 104 28.66 -7.88 4.27
C LYS A 104 29.06 -7.26 5.61
N LYS A 105 28.89 -5.95 5.77
CA LYS A 105 29.22 -5.24 7.02
C LYS A 105 28.40 -5.75 8.21
N LEU A 106 27.09 -5.91 8.04
CA LEU A 106 26.21 -6.42 9.10
C LEU A 106 26.64 -7.81 9.58
N ARG A 107 26.97 -8.71 8.64
CA ARG A 107 27.48 -10.05 8.96
C ARG A 107 28.86 -10.03 9.61
N GLN A 108 29.76 -9.17 9.13
CA GLN A 108 31.10 -9.02 9.71
C GLN A 108 31.06 -8.49 11.15
N LEU A 109 30.12 -7.60 11.44
CA LEU A 109 29.94 -7.00 12.77
C LEU A 109 29.01 -7.83 13.66
N ASN A 110 28.48 -8.96 13.17
CA ASN A 110 27.54 -9.82 13.87
C ASN A 110 26.32 -9.04 14.41
N LEU A 111 25.74 -8.16 13.58
CA LEU A 111 24.60 -7.33 13.93
C LEU A 111 23.32 -7.87 13.31
N HIS A 112 22.25 -7.90 14.11
CA HIS A 112 20.92 -8.28 13.66
C HIS A 112 20.13 -7.07 13.18
N THR A 113 19.25 -7.25 12.19
CA THR A 113 18.40 -6.17 11.66
C THR A 113 16.97 -6.63 11.47
N VAL A 114 16.03 -5.73 11.75
CA VAL A 114 14.61 -5.99 11.46
C VAL A 114 14.35 -6.16 9.96
N CYS A 115 15.23 -5.58 9.11
CA CYS A 115 15.16 -5.72 7.66
C CYS A 115 15.24 -7.19 7.22
N GLU A 116 16.18 -7.95 7.80
CA GLU A 116 16.37 -9.38 7.50
C GLU A 116 15.36 -10.25 8.24
N GLU A 117 15.18 -10.04 9.56
CA GLU A 117 14.29 -10.87 10.40
C GLU A 117 12.82 -10.80 9.95
N ALA A 118 12.32 -9.61 9.63
CA ALA A 118 10.94 -9.42 9.19
C ALA A 118 10.75 -9.63 7.67
N ARG A 119 11.81 -9.96 6.93
CA ARG A 119 11.81 -10.06 5.45
C ARG A 119 11.19 -8.81 4.81
N CYS A 120 11.68 -7.65 5.23
CA CYS A 120 11.14 -6.35 4.83
C CYS A 120 11.17 -6.22 3.28
N PRO A 121 10.05 -5.90 2.63
CA PRO A 121 10.02 -5.74 1.17
C PRO A 121 10.90 -4.58 0.69
N ASN A 122 11.15 -3.57 1.53
CA ASN A 122 11.88 -2.35 1.16
C ASN A 122 13.39 -2.45 1.37
N MET A 123 13.92 -3.63 1.72
CA MET A 123 15.34 -3.81 2.06
C MET A 123 16.28 -3.37 0.93
N GLY A 124 15.88 -3.57 -0.33
CA GLY A 124 16.67 -3.16 -1.50
C GLY A 124 16.86 -1.65 -1.60
N GLU A 125 15.78 -0.89 -1.42
CA GLU A 125 15.81 0.57 -1.45
C GLU A 125 16.55 1.13 -0.24
N CYS A 126 16.21 0.67 0.97
CA CYS A 126 16.83 1.14 2.21
C CYS A 126 18.36 0.98 2.18
N TRP A 127 18.87 -0.20 1.80
CA TRP A 127 20.32 -0.46 1.85
C TRP A 127 21.08 0.07 0.63
N SER A 128 20.39 0.32 -0.49
CA SER A 128 21.02 0.96 -1.66
C SER A 128 20.97 2.50 -1.56
N GLY A 129 20.09 3.03 -0.71
CA GLY A 129 19.87 4.44 -0.45
C GLY A 129 18.77 5.10 -1.28
N GLY A 130 18.03 4.32 -2.08
CA GLY A 130 16.94 4.80 -2.92
C GLY A 130 17.30 6.05 -3.74
N GLU A 131 16.33 6.95 -3.87
CA GLU A 131 16.51 8.26 -4.53
C GLU A 131 17.39 9.23 -3.73
N THR A 132 17.37 9.10 -2.40
CA THR A 132 18.12 9.97 -1.48
C THR A 132 19.63 9.70 -1.46
N GLY A 133 20.07 8.59 -2.05
CA GLY A 133 21.45 8.12 -2.07
C GLY A 133 22.00 7.62 -0.72
N THR A 134 21.25 7.79 0.38
CA THR A 134 21.68 7.51 1.75
C THR A 134 21.22 6.14 2.20
N ALA A 135 22.18 5.23 2.38
CA ALA A 135 21.88 3.87 2.79
C ALA A 135 21.51 3.79 4.28
N THR A 136 20.39 3.16 4.58
CA THR A 136 19.76 3.10 5.91
C THR A 136 19.50 1.66 6.32
N ALA A 137 19.79 1.31 7.57
CA ALA A 137 19.46 0.02 8.16
C ALA A 137 19.00 0.20 9.61
N THR A 138 18.05 -0.62 10.05
CA THR A 138 17.54 -0.60 11.42
C THR A 138 18.07 -1.81 12.18
N ILE A 139 18.95 -1.56 13.14
CA ILE A 139 19.66 -2.58 13.91
C ILE A 139 18.86 -2.98 15.14
N MET A 140 18.85 -4.28 15.44
CA MET A 140 18.29 -4.86 16.65
C MET A 140 19.41 -5.07 17.66
N ILE A 141 19.37 -4.33 18.77
CA ILE A 141 20.47 -4.28 19.76
C ILE A 141 20.51 -5.49 20.71
N LEU A 142 19.39 -6.18 20.91
CA LEU A 142 19.25 -7.31 21.86
C LEU A 142 19.30 -8.68 21.18
N GLY A 143 19.80 -8.75 19.94
CA GLY A 143 19.78 -9.96 19.13
C GLY A 143 18.51 -10.10 18.28
N ASP A 144 18.31 -11.28 17.70
CA ASP A 144 17.18 -11.64 16.83
C ASP A 144 15.94 -12.13 17.59
N THR A 145 16.12 -12.63 18.81
CA THR A 145 15.07 -13.32 19.55
C THR A 145 14.24 -12.37 20.40
N CYS A 146 12.93 -12.29 20.11
CA CYS A 146 11.97 -11.58 20.93
C CYS A 146 11.19 -12.56 21.81
N THR A 147 11.11 -12.30 23.12
CA THR A 147 10.35 -13.15 24.07
C THR A 147 8.83 -12.88 24.06
N ARG A 148 8.37 -11.92 23.26
CA ARG A 148 6.95 -11.57 23.11
C ARG A 148 6.34 -12.27 21.90
N GLY A 149 5.16 -12.88 22.07
CA GLY A 149 4.39 -13.52 21.00
C GLY A 149 3.38 -12.59 20.34
N CYS A 150 3.81 -11.47 19.77
CA CYS A 150 2.91 -10.52 19.09
C CYS A 150 2.23 -11.20 17.88
N ARG A 151 0.91 -11.01 17.72
CA ARG A 151 0.08 -11.48 16.60
C ARG A 151 -0.71 -10.33 16.01
#